data_AF-A0AAW7XJ16-F1
#
_entry.id   AF-A0AAW7XJ16-F1
#
_cell.length_a   1.000
_cell.length_b   1.000
_cell.length_c   1.000
_cell.angle_alpha   90.00
_cell.angle_beta   90.00
_cell.angle_gamma   90.00
#
_symmetry.space_group_name_H-M   'P 1'
#
loop_
_entity.id
_entity.type
_entity.pdbx_description
1 polymer ?
#
loop_
_entity_poly.entity_id
_entity_poly.type
_entity_poly.pdbx_seq_one_letter_code
_entity_poly.pdbx_strand_id
1 'polypeptide(L)'
;MVKDDVYRYADSLWIKGDLPTPELIDAEFSIGLEQATSLLSSWRSSLHERISFSRDTMMVPDVPDSLNMAFTRVWQQAVEEANNRISFEHKSVGTSLEEARRISDDTVHEMQSRQLELEGRIRTQNGKVEELTSQCKSLEAEINVLKSSLAAETNQRKQEEQLRSNVEHDLAVLRKTHDDSKRTFDQRIKDEQRRALDQVGKSDADIRYYRNALEKLRDEVGKKESALTKEIHDLKAEVAKRDVKTETFRNQIKSQEEELKLLKQDATQQSRELARVNAALLGETNKAKRFEDKVREVEAEIKRINQKHVNTTTDWSRRENALRAQLKEREDELMRVQSRSASLEKRVITQDEEIRRLNARL
;
A
#
# COMPACT_ATOMS: atom_id res chain seq x y z
N MET A 1 88.47 7.97 -146.59
CA MET A 1 89.94 7.85 -146.76
C MET A 1 90.57 7.35 -145.46
N VAL A 2 90.43 8.06 -144.34
CA VAL A 2 91.06 7.68 -143.05
C VAL A 2 90.74 6.24 -142.56
N LYS A 3 89.50 5.72 -142.70
CA LYS A 3 89.14 4.36 -142.23
C LYS A 3 89.90 3.22 -142.94
N ASP A 4 90.01 3.28 -144.27
CA ASP A 4 90.68 2.22 -145.04
C ASP A 4 92.21 2.28 -144.88
N ASP A 5 92.77 3.48 -144.74
CA ASP A 5 94.20 3.68 -144.50
C ASP A 5 94.59 3.20 -143.09
N VAL A 6 93.74 3.44 -142.08
CA VAL A 6 93.89 2.90 -140.72
C VAL A 6 93.78 1.37 -140.71
N TYR A 7 92.86 0.79 -141.49
CA TYR A 7 92.71 -0.67 -141.56
C TYR A 7 93.93 -1.30 -142.25
N ARG A 8 94.45 -0.70 -143.33
CA ARG A 8 95.68 -1.15 -143.99
C ARG A 8 96.90 -1.04 -143.09
N TYR A 9 97.00 0.04 -142.30
CA TYR A 9 98.10 0.20 -141.35
C TYR A 9 98.02 -0.82 -140.21
N ALA A 10 96.82 -1.02 -139.63
CA ALA A 10 96.56 -2.05 -138.63
C ALA A 10 96.83 -3.47 -139.16
N ASP A 11 96.44 -3.75 -140.40
CA ASP A 11 96.73 -5.02 -141.08
C ASP A 11 98.25 -5.17 -141.34
N SER A 12 98.97 -4.09 -141.68
CA SER A 12 100.42 -4.13 -141.87
C SER A 12 101.20 -4.37 -140.57
N LEU A 13 100.75 -3.77 -139.46
CA LEU A 13 101.31 -4.02 -138.12
C LEU A 13 101.06 -5.47 -137.71
N TRP A 14 99.83 -5.95 -137.95
CA TRP A 14 99.46 -7.32 -137.61
C TRP A 14 100.20 -8.36 -138.46
N ILE A 15 100.43 -8.12 -139.76
CA ILE A 15 101.26 -8.99 -140.63
C ILE A 15 102.73 -9.00 -140.18
N LYS A 16 103.23 -7.89 -139.63
CA LYS A 16 104.59 -7.81 -139.05
C LYS A 16 104.68 -8.47 -137.66
N GLY A 17 103.56 -8.92 -137.09
CA GLY A 17 103.51 -9.60 -135.79
C GLY A 17 103.28 -8.66 -134.60
N ASP A 18 103.08 -7.37 -134.83
CA ASP A 18 102.82 -6.38 -133.79
C ASP A 18 101.32 -6.13 -133.64
N LEU A 19 100.83 -6.03 -132.38
CA LEU A 19 99.41 -5.79 -132.12
C LEU A 19 99.07 -4.32 -132.38
N PRO A 20 98.14 -4.00 -133.30
CA PRO A 20 97.70 -2.63 -133.48
C PRO A 20 96.93 -2.17 -132.23
N THR A 21 97.49 -1.21 -131.51
CA THR A 21 96.82 -0.57 -130.36
C THR A 21 96.26 0.80 -130.74
N PRO A 22 95.21 1.30 -130.05
CA PRO A 22 94.61 2.59 -130.36
C PRO A 22 95.61 3.75 -130.31
N GLU A 23 96.62 3.65 -129.47
CA GLU A 23 97.68 4.65 -129.31
C GLU A 23 98.61 4.71 -130.53
N LEU A 24 98.93 3.57 -131.15
CA LEU A 24 99.76 3.50 -132.36
C LEU A 24 99.02 4.08 -133.57
N ILE A 25 97.73 3.80 -133.67
CA ILE A 25 96.89 4.33 -134.75
C ILE A 25 96.67 5.83 -134.59
N ASP A 26 96.49 6.31 -133.36
CA ASP A 26 96.39 7.74 -133.07
C ASP A 26 97.73 8.47 -133.30
N ALA A 27 98.86 7.85 -132.95
CA ALA A 27 100.18 8.44 -133.18
C ALA A 27 100.48 8.66 -134.68
N GLU A 28 100.10 7.72 -135.55
CA GLU A 28 100.38 7.80 -136.99
C GLU A 28 99.42 8.74 -137.72
N PHE A 29 98.13 8.73 -137.36
CA PHE A 29 97.09 9.44 -138.12
C PHE A 29 96.43 10.62 -137.37
N SER A 30 96.76 10.84 -136.10
CA SER A 30 96.29 11.94 -135.23
C SER A 30 94.76 12.14 -135.23
N ILE A 31 94.02 11.05 -135.03
CA ILE A 31 92.55 10.98 -135.19
C ILE A 31 91.80 10.96 -133.84
N GLY A 32 92.51 10.96 -132.73
CA GLY A 32 92.01 10.90 -131.36
C GLY A 32 91.72 9.48 -130.88
N LEU A 33 92.11 9.19 -129.63
CA LEU A 33 92.07 7.85 -129.03
C LEU A 33 90.69 7.18 -129.02
N GLU A 34 89.60 7.92 -128.77
CA GLU A 34 88.24 7.35 -128.80
C GLU A 34 87.81 6.92 -130.20
N GLN A 35 88.14 7.73 -131.21
CA GLN A 35 87.80 7.43 -132.59
C GLN A 35 88.70 6.31 -133.13
N ALA A 36 89.98 6.29 -132.74
CA ALA A 36 90.87 5.16 -132.96
C ALA A 36 90.33 3.88 -132.31
N THR A 37 89.87 3.93 -131.05
CA THR A 37 89.31 2.77 -130.33
C THR A 37 88.02 2.26 -130.98
N SER A 38 87.15 3.16 -131.43
CA SER A 38 85.94 2.80 -132.17
C SER A 38 86.25 2.19 -133.54
N LEU A 39 87.22 2.74 -134.27
CA LEU A 39 87.66 2.19 -135.55
C LEU A 39 88.39 0.87 -135.41
N LEU A 40 89.20 0.69 -134.36
CA LEU A 40 89.92 -0.54 -134.04
C LEU A 40 88.97 -1.62 -133.48
N SER A 41 87.94 -1.25 -132.73
CA SER A 41 86.87 -2.17 -132.32
C SER A 41 86.00 -2.58 -133.50
N SER A 42 85.69 -1.66 -134.42
CA SER A 42 85.03 -1.96 -135.70
C SER A 42 85.93 -2.79 -136.63
N TRP A 43 87.25 -2.56 -136.61
CA TRP A 43 88.23 -3.39 -137.31
C TRP A 43 88.24 -4.79 -136.71
N ARG A 44 88.30 -4.94 -135.37
CA ARG A 44 88.24 -6.23 -134.66
C ARG A 44 86.94 -6.98 -134.90
N SER A 45 85.79 -6.30 -134.93
CA SER A 45 84.52 -6.95 -135.21
C SER A 45 84.44 -7.40 -136.67
N SER A 46 84.97 -6.64 -137.63
CA SER A 46 85.06 -7.07 -139.04
C SER A 46 86.27 -7.97 -139.34
N LEU A 47 87.06 -8.32 -138.33
CA LEU A 47 88.24 -9.18 -138.43
C LEU A 47 87.84 -10.61 -138.82
N HIS A 48 86.71 -11.12 -138.31
CA HIS A 48 86.23 -12.46 -138.65
C HIS A 48 85.79 -12.59 -140.13
N GLU A 49 85.38 -11.49 -140.76
CA GLU A 49 85.04 -11.45 -142.19
C GLU A 49 86.30 -11.33 -143.06
N ARG A 50 87.31 -10.53 -142.64
CA ARG A 50 88.59 -10.37 -143.34
C ARG A 50 89.58 -11.53 -143.14
N ILE A 51 89.50 -12.21 -141.99
CA ILE A 51 90.17 -13.49 -141.69
C ILE A 51 89.18 -14.65 -141.84
N SER A 52 88.23 -14.53 -142.76
CA SER A 52 87.67 -15.74 -143.34
C SER A 52 88.82 -16.40 -144.11
N PHE A 53 89.39 -17.45 -143.53
CA PHE A 53 90.17 -18.42 -144.30
C PHE A 53 89.26 -18.81 -145.46
N SER A 54 89.58 -18.31 -146.66
CA SER A 54 88.86 -18.66 -147.86
C SER A 54 88.75 -20.17 -147.86
N ARG A 55 87.50 -20.66 -147.79
CA ARG A 55 87.14 -22.07 -147.62
C ARG A 55 87.72 -22.96 -148.73
N ASP A 56 88.28 -22.34 -149.77
CA ASP A 56 88.91 -22.94 -150.95
C ASP A 56 90.44 -22.81 -151.04
N THR A 57 91.13 -22.23 -150.05
CA THR A 57 92.60 -22.10 -150.12
C THR A 57 93.28 -22.42 -148.78
N MET A 58 93.02 -23.62 -148.27
CA MET A 58 93.94 -24.30 -147.37
C MET A 58 94.71 -25.36 -148.17
N MET A 59 95.42 -24.91 -149.20
CA MET A 59 96.44 -25.67 -149.90
C MET A 59 97.78 -25.23 -149.32
N VAL A 60 98.32 -25.98 -148.36
CA VAL A 60 99.73 -25.86 -147.99
C VAL A 60 100.55 -26.29 -149.22
N PRO A 61 101.32 -25.40 -149.88
CA PRO A 61 102.11 -25.79 -151.05
C PRO A 61 103.14 -26.86 -150.66
N ASP A 62 103.36 -27.83 -151.55
CA ASP A 62 104.19 -29.04 -151.35
C ASP A 62 103.61 -30.18 -150.48
N VAL A 63 102.32 -30.17 -150.15
CA VAL A 63 101.67 -31.28 -149.43
C VAL A 63 100.46 -31.83 -150.18
N PRO A 64 100.35 -33.16 -150.41
CA PRO A 64 99.24 -33.76 -151.14
C PRO A 64 97.87 -33.46 -150.52
N ASP A 65 96.86 -33.20 -151.36
CA ASP A 65 95.48 -32.80 -151.02
C ASP A 65 94.82 -33.66 -149.92
N SER A 66 95.19 -34.94 -149.83
CA SER A 66 94.69 -35.88 -148.83
C SER A 66 95.02 -35.46 -147.39
N LEU A 67 96.16 -34.82 -147.16
CA LEU A 67 96.56 -34.33 -145.83
C LEU A 67 95.84 -33.03 -145.46
N ASN A 68 95.62 -32.12 -146.42
CA ASN A 68 94.86 -30.89 -146.16
C ASN A 68 93.42 -31.20 -145.75
N MET A 69 92.75 -32.16 -146.43
CA MET A 69 91.41 -32.62 -146.02
C MET A 69 91.39 -33.22 -144.61
N ALA A 70 92.44 -33.94 -144.22
CA ALA A 70 92.55 -34.52 -142.89
C ALA A 70 92.70 -33.43 -141.81
N PHE A 71 93.52 -32.40 -142.05
CA PHE A 71 93.67 -31.28 -141.12
C PHE A 71 92.38 -30.48 -140.96
N THR A 72 91.63 -30.22 -142.03
CA THR A 72 90.34 -29.52 -141.94
C THR A 72 89.32 -30.33 -141.12
N ARG A 73 89.28 -31.66 -141.27
CA ARG A 73 88.42 -32.52 -140.44
C ARG A 73 88.82 -32.50 -138.98
N VAL A 74 90.12 -32.61 -138.67
CA VAL A 74 90.61 -32.57 -137.28
C VAL A 74 90.28 -31.23 -136.63
N TRP A 75 90.43 -30.13 -137.35
CA TRP A 75 90.06 -28.81 -136.84
C TRP A 75 88.54 -28.66 -136.61
N GLN A 76 87.71 -29.11 -137.55
CA GLN A 76 86.26 -29.13 -137.37
C GLN A 76 85.86 -29.97 -136.15
N GLN A 77 86.46 -31.15 -135.98
CA GLN A 77 86.22 -32.02 -134.84
C GLN A 77 86.66 -31.35 -133.52
N ALA A 78 87.79 -30.63 -133.51
CA ALA A 78 88.25 -29.91 -132.33
C ALA A 78 87.33 -28.74 -131.96
N VAL A 79 86.80 -28.01 -132.95
CA VAL A 79 85.84 -26.91 -132.73
C VAL A 79 84.49 -27.44 -132.26
N GLU A 80 83.99 -28.53 -132.84
CA GLU A 80 82.79 -29.22 -132.37
C GLU A 80 82.96 -29.72 -130.93
N GLU A 81 84.11 -30.31 -130.60
CA GLU A 81 84.37 -30.79 -129.25
C GLU A 81 84.50 -29.64 -128.24
N ALA A 82 85.12 -28.52 -128.60
CA ALA A 82 85.15 -27.32 -127.77
C ALA A 82 83.75 -26.74 -127.53
N ASN A 83 82.91 -26.65 -128.57
CA ASN A 83 81.52 -26.21 -128.43
C ASN A 83 80.68 -27.17 -127.60
N ASN A 84 80.88 -28.48 -127.74
CA ASN A 84 80.22 -29.50 -126.93
C ASN A 84 80.64 -29.40 -125.46
N ARG A 85 81.92 -29.16 -125.18
CA ARG A 85 82.45 -28.95 -123.82
C ARG A 85 81.86 -27.69 -123.17
N ILE A 86 81.83 -26.56 -123.89
CA ILE A 86 81.24 -25.32 -123.38
C ILE A 86 79.74 -25.50 -123.13
N SER A 87 79.03 -26.17 -124.04
CA SER A 87 77.59 -26.44 -123.89
C SER A 87 77.32 -27.37 -122.69
N PHE A 88 78.20 -28.34 -122.46
CA PHE A 88 78.12 -29.24 -121.31
C PHE A 88 78.42 -28.51 -120.00
N GLU A 89 79.48 -27.71 -119.95
CA GLU A 89 79.81 -26.87 -118.78
C GLU A 89 78.70 -25.88 -118.46
N HIS A 90 78.14 -25.20 -119.46
CA HIS A 90 77.01 -24.29 -119.25
C HIS A 90 75.77 -25.01 -118.71
N LYS A 91 75.47 -26.22 -119.20
CA LYS A 91 74.38 -27.05 -118.64
C LYS A 91 74.68 -27.48 -117.22
N SER A 92 75.90 -27.93 -116.93
CA SER A 92 76.33 -28.36 -115.59
C SER A 92 76.32 -27.22 -114.57
N VAL A 93 76.77 -26.04 -114.95
CA VAL A 93 76.72 -24.82 -114.12
C VAL A 93 75.27 -24.38 -113.94
N GLY A 94 74.45 -24.45 -114.98
CA GLY A 94 73.01 -24.18 -114.91
C GLY A 94 72.29 -25.09 -113.92
N THR A 95 72.51 -26.40 -113.99
CA THR A 95 71.93 -27.37 -113.05
C THR A 95 72.43 -27.17 -111.63
N SER A 96 73.71 -26.87 -111.44
CA SER A 96 74.28 -26.60 -110.10
C SER A 96 73.71 -25.31 -109.49
N LEU A 97 73.51 -24.27 -110.30
CA LEU A 97 72.90 -23.02 -109.85
C LEU A 97 71.42 -23.21 -109.50
N GLU A 98 70.69 -24.00 -110.28
CA GLU A 98 69.28 -24.30 -110.04
C GLU A 98 69.08 -25.17 -108.80
N GLU A 99 69.97 -26.14 -108.57
CA GLU A 99 69.99 -26.94 -107.35
C GLU A 99 70.35 -26.09 -106.11
N ALA A 100 71.34 -25.20 -106.22
CA ALA A 100 71.67 -24.26 -105.15
C ALA A 100 70.52 -23.28 -104.84
N ARG A 101 69.80 -22.81 -105.87
CA ARG A 101 68.59 -21.98 -105.68
C ARG A 101 67.50 -22.76 -104.99
N ARG A 102 67.22 -24.00 -105.42
CA ARG A 102 66.22 -24.86 -104.80
C ARG A 102 66.53 -25.11 -103.32
N ILE A 103 67.78 -25.44 -102.99
CA ILE A 103 68.20 -25.65 -101.59
C ILE A 103 68.00 -24.35 -100.80
N SER A 104 68.40 -23.21 -101.35
CA SER A 104 68.17 -21.91 -100.70
C SER A 104 66.68 -21.65 -100.46
N ASP A 105 65.82 -21.86 -101.47
CA ASP A 105 64.38 -21.66 -101.36
C ASP A 105 63.75 -22.62 -100.34
N ASP A 106 64.16 -23.89 -100.34
CA ASP A 106 63.72 -24.89 -99.35
C ASP A 106 64.14 -24.46 -97.94
N THR A 107 65.36 -23.96 -97.73
CA THR A 107 65.80 -23.45 -96.42
C THR A 107 65.04 -22.19 -95.99
N VAL A 108 64.72 -21.29 -96.92
CA VAL A 108 63.92 -20.09 -96.63
C VAL A 108 62.50 -20.49 -96.23
N HIS A 109 61.89 -21.46 -96.92
CA HIS A 109 60.57 -21.97 -96.56
C HIS A 109 60.56 -22.67 -95.20
N GLU A 110 61.58 -23.47 -94.87
CA GLU A 110 61.69 -24.10 -93.56
C GLU A 110 61.86 -23.04 -92.46
N MET A 111 62.71 -22.04 -92.67
CA MET A 111 62.90 -20.92 -91.74
C MET A 111 61.61 -20.12 -91.54
N GLN A 112 60.87 -19.82 -92.61
CA GLN A 112 59.57 -19.14 -92.54
C GLN A 112 58.53 -19.98 -91.78
N SER A 113 58.47 -21.28 -92.04
CA SER A 113 57.56 -22.19 -91.34
C SER A 113 57.87 -22.25 -89.85
N ARG A 114 59.16 -22.35 -89.50
CA ARG A 114 59.62 -22.33 -88.11
C ARG A 114 59.36 -20.99 -87.44
N GLN A 115 59.53 -19.88 -88.15
CA GLN A 115 59.22 -18.55 -87.64
C GLN A 115 57.71 -18.44 -87.33
N LEU A 116 56.84 -18.87 -88.23
CA LEU A 116 55.40 -18.87 -88.01
C LEU A 116 54.99 -19.76 -86.82
N GLU A 117 55.62 -20.92 -86.65
CA GLU A 117 55.38 -21.79 -85.49
C GLU A 117 55.80 -21.12 -84.18
N LEU A 118 56.98 -20.48 -84.15
CA LEU A 118 57.47 -19.76 -82.98
C LEU A 118 56.59 -18.54 -82.66
N GLU A 119 56.17 -17.78 -83.66
CA GLU A 119 55.21 -16.69 -83.48
C GLU A 119 53.88 -17.20 -82.94
N GLY A 120 53.40 -18.35 -83.43
CA GLY A 120 52.21 -19.03 -82.89
C GLY A 120 52.37 -19.43 -81.42
N ARG A 121 53.51 -20.02 -81.05
CA ARG A 121 53.83 -20.35 -79.64
C ARG A 121 53.92 -19.10 -78.77
N ILE A 122 54.51 -18.02 -79.25
CA ILE A 122 54.61 -16.76 -78.51
C ILE A 122 53.21 -16.16 -78.29
N ARG A 123 52.35 -16.12 -79.31
CA ARG A 123 50.98 -15.62 -79.17
C ARG A 123 50.17 -16.43 -78.16
N THR A 124 50.26 -17.76 -78.22
CA THR A 124 49.56 -18.64 -77.27
C THR A 124 50.10 -18.53 -75.85
N GLN A 125 51.43 -18.41 -75.69
CA GLN A 125 52.04 -18.15 -74.38
C GLN A 125 51.63 -16.80 -73.81
N ASN A 126 51.62 -15.74 -74.62
CA ASN A 126 51.17 -14.41 -74.19
C ASN A 126 49.70 -14.44 -73.76
N GLY A 127 48.83 -15.10 -74.53
CA GLY A 127 47.43 -15.29 -74.13
C GLY A 127 47.29 -16.01 -72.78
N LYS A 128 48.10 -17.05 -72.53
CA LYS A 128 48.10 -17.76 -71.24
C LYS A 128 48.62 -16.88 -70.09
N VAL A 129 49.64 -16.05 -70.34
CA VAL A 129 50.15 -15.10 -69.35
C VAL A 129 49.09 -14.05 -69.01
N GLU A 130 48.39 -13.52 -70.02
CA GLU A 130 47.29 -12.57 -69.81
C GLU A 130 46.14 -13.19 -69.01
N GLU A 131 45.74 -14.43 -69.33
CA GLU A 131 44.71 -15.17 -68.60
C GLU A 131 45.11 -15.38 -67.14
N LEU A 132 46.32 -15.89 -66.88
CA LEU A 132 46.82 -16.08 -65.52
C LEU A 132 46.93 -14.76 -64.76
N THR A 133 47.33 -13.67 -65.42
CA THR A 133 47.39 -12.34 -64.82
C THR A 133 46.00 -11.84 -64.43
N SER A 134 44.99 -12.09 -65.26
CA SER A 134 43.59 -11.78 -64.94
C SER A 134 43.09 -12.60 -63.75
N GLN A 135 43.37 -13.90 -63.72
CA GLN A 135 43.02 -14.78 -62.60
C GLN A 135 43.70 -14.34 -61.29
N CYS A 136 44.99 -14.00 -61.32
CA CYS A 136 45.69 -13.48 -60.14
C CYS A 136 45.03 -12.21 -59.60
N LYS A 137 44.66 -11.25 -60.47
CA LYS A 137 43.95 -10.03 -60.05
C LYS A 137 42.58 -10.34 -59.45
N SER A 138 41.84 -11.31 -59.99
CA SER A 138 40.57 -11.74 -59.42
C SER A 138 40.74 -12.33 -58.02
N LEU A 139 41.71 -13.24 -57.85
CA LEU A 139 42.02 -13.85 -56.56
C LEU A 139 42.50 -12.83 -55.53
N GLU A 140 43.31 -11.85 -55.93
CA GLU A 140 43.71 -10.74 -55.06
C GLU A 140 42.52 -9.89 -54.59
N ALA A 141 41.56 -9.63 -55.48
CA ALA A 141 40.32 -8.93 -55.12
C ALA A 141 39.48 -9.74 -54.12
N GLU A 142 39.31 -11.05 -54.35
CA GLU A 142 38.61 -11.95 -53.43
C GLU A 142 39.29 -12.00 -52.05
N ILE A 143 40.62 -12.13 -52.02
CA ILE A 143 41.40 -12.10 -50.77
C ILE A 143 41.17 -10.79 -50.02
N ASN A 144 41.13 -9.65 -50.71
CA ASN A 144 40.91 -8.35 -50.08
C ASN A 144 39.49 -8.21 -49.52
N VAL A 145 38.47 -8.70 -50.24
CA VAL A 145 37.08 -8.74 -49.76
C VAL A 145 36.97 -9.64 -48.52
N LEU A 146 37.57 -10.84 -48.56
CA LEU A 146 37.57 -11.76 -47.42
C LEU A 146 38.29 -11.18 -46.20
N LYS A 147 39.42 -10.48 -46.39
CA LYS A 147 40.11 -9.77 -45.30
C LYS A 147 39.23 -8.69 -44.68
N SER A 148 38.52 -7.91 -45.51
CA SER A 148 37.60 -6.88 -45.03
C SER A 148 36.42 -7.48 -44.26
N SER A 149 35.82 -8.56 -44.80
CA SER A 149 34.75 -9.30 -44.13
C SER A 149 35.20 -9.90 -42.79
N LEU A 150 36.39 -10.51 -42.74
CA LEU A 150 36.94 -11.05 -41.49
C LEU A 150 37.17 -9.96 -40.44
N ALA A 151 37.66 -8.78 -40.85
CA ALA A 151 37.84 -7.65 -39.95
C ALA A 151 36.49 -7.12 -39.43
N ALA A 152 35.47 -7.05 -40.28
CA ALA A 152 34.12 -6.67 -39.90
C ALA A 152 33.51 -7.66 -38.89
N GLU A 153 33.58 -8.96 -39.17
CA GLU A 153 33.12 -10.03 -38.27
C GLU A 153 33.87 -10.01 -36.93
N THR A 154 35.18 -9.79 -36.95
CA THR A 154 35.96 -9.68 -35.71
C THR A 154 35.53 -8.49 -34.86
N ASN A 155 35.22 -7.35 -35.48
CA ASN A 155 34.73 -6.17 -34.77
C ASN A 155 33.31 -6.37 -34.25
N GLN A 156 32.42 -6.97 -35.06
CA GLN A 156 31.08 -7.31 -34.63
C GLN A 156 31.10 -8.26 -33.44
N ARG A 157 31.91 -9.33 -33.50
CA ARG A 157 32.07 -10.27 -32.40
C ARG A 157 32.58 -9.61 -31.13
N LYS A 158 33.58 -8.70 -31.22
CA LYS A 158 34.04 -7.92 -30.06
C LYS A 158 32.92 -7.07 -29.45
N GLN A 159 32.09 -6.45 -30.29
CA GLN A 159 30.97 -5.65 -29.83
C GLN A 159 29.90 -6.52 -29.15
N GLU A 160 29.59 -7.68 -29.71
CA GLU A 160 28.66 -8.65 -29.12
C GLU A 160 29.18 -9.21 -27.78
N GLU A 161 30.47 -9.55 -27.69
CA GLU A 161 31.10 -9.98 -26.44
C GLU A 161 31.04 -8.89 -25.36
N GLN A 162 31.25 -7.62 -25.73
CA GLN A 162 31.08 -6.50 -24.80
C GLN A 162 29.63 -6.32 -24.35
N LEU A 163 28.67 -6.38 -25.28
CA LEU A 163 27.24 -6.30 -24.96
C LEU A 163 26.82 -7.45 -24.04
N ARG A 164 27.30 -8.68 -24.31
CA ARG A 164 27.04 -9.84 -23.47
C ARG A 164 27.62 -9.65 -22.06
N SER A 165 28.84 -9.13 -21.94
CA SER A 165 29.45 -8.81 -20.64
C SER A 165 28.64 -7.77 -19.86
N ASN A 166 28.17 -6.72 -20.52
CA ASN A 166 27.31 -5.70 -19.90
C ASN A 166 25.98 -6.32 -19.40
N VAL A 167 25.32 -7.15 -20.22
CA VAL A 167 24.08 -7.83 -19.83
C VAL A 167 24.31 -8.79 -18.66
N GLU A 168 25.42 -9.52 -18.64
CA GLU A 168 25.78 -10.39 -17.51
C GLU A 168 26.01 -9.59 -16.23
N HIS A 169 26.65 -8.41 -16.32
CA HIS A 169 26.80 -7.48 -15.20
C HIS A 169 25.45 -6.96 -14.70
N ASP A 170 24.59 -6.47 -15.59
CA ASP A 170 23.27 -5.95 -15.25
C ASP A 170 22.38 -7.02 -14.62
N LEU A 171 22.42 -8.26 -15.13
CA LEU A 171 21.73 -9.39 -14.54
C LEU A 171 22.23 -9.71 -13.13
N ALA A 172 23.54 -9.61 -12.89
CA ALA A 172 24.11 -9.82 -11.54
C ALA A 172 23.66 -8.72 -10.57
N VAL A 173 23.65 -7.46 -11.01
CA VAL A 173 23.14 -6.33 -10.21
C VAL A 173 21.64 -6.51 -9.92
N LEU A 174 20.83 -6.84 -10.93
CA LEU A 174 19.38 -7.07 -10.77
C LEU A 174 19.07 -8.22 -9.82
N ARG A 175 19.83 -9.32 -9.88
CA ARG A 175 19.68 -10.43 -8.92
C ARG A 175 19.97 -9.97 -7.49
N LYS A 176 21.08 -9.24 -7.30
CA LYS A 176 21.44 -8.71 -5.99
C LYS A 176 20.40 -7.73 -5.45
N THR A 177 19.93 -6.79 -6.25
CA THR A 177 18.91 -5.82 -5.82
C THR A 177 17.58 -6.49 -5.51
N HIS A 178 17.19 -7.51 -6.28
CA HIS A 178 16.03 -8.34 -5.98
C HIS A 178 16.18 -9.09 -4.66
N ASP A 179 17.33 -9.72 -4.41
CA ASP A 179 17.57 -10.45 -3.16
C ASP A 179 17.59 -9.51 -1.94
N ASP A 180 18.18 -8.31 -2.09
CA ASP A 180 18.15 -7.26 -1.07
C ASP A 180 16.72 -6.73 -0.83
N SER A 181 15.92 -6.55 -1.89
CA SER A 181 14.51 -6.13 -1.75
C SER A 181 13.67 -7.21 -1.07
N LYS A 182 13.88 -8.48 -1.42
CA LYS A 182 13.21 -9.61 -0.79
C LYS A 182 13.57 -9.70 0.70
N ARG A 183 14.85 -9.59 1.03
CA ARG A 183 15.33 -9.60 2.43
C ARG A 183 14.74 -8.46 3.25
N THR A 184 14.70 -7.24 2.69
CA THR A 184 14.11 -6.08 3.38
C THR A 184 12.60 -6.21 3.54
N PHE A 185 11.89 -6.77 2.55
CA PHE A 185 10.47 -7.07 2.65
C PHE A 185 10.16 -8.12 3.72
N ASP A 186 10.88 -9.24 3.72
CA ASP A 186 10.73 -10.30 4.73
C ASP A 186 11.01 -9.76 6.14
N GLN A 187 11.99 -8.87 6.29
CA GLN A 187 12.28 -8.20 7.56
C GLN A 187 11.14 -7.28 7.99
N ARG A 188 10.56 -6.48 7.07
CA ARG A 188 9.39 -5.65 7.37
C ARG A 188 8.19 -6.46 7.81
N ILE A 189 7.91 -7.59 7.15
CA ILE A 189 6.82 -8.49 7.55
C ILE A 189 7.05 -9.02 8.97
N LYS A 190 8.27 -9.47 9.29
CA LYS A 190 8.59 -9.96 10.64
C LYS A 190 8.43 -8.87 11.70
N ASP A 191 8.86 -7.65 11.41
CA ASP A 191 8.74 -6.52 12.33
C ASP A 191 7.28 -6.07 12.49
N GLU A 192 6.49 -6.10 11.42
CA GLU A 192 5.04 -5.80 11.45
C GLU A 192 4.27 -6.86 12.23
N GLN A 193 4.58 -8.16 12.03
CA GLN A 193 4.01 -9.25 12.82
C GLN A 193 4.33 -9.12 14.31
N ARG A 194 5.58 -8.76 14.66
CA ARG A 194 5.95 -8.48 16.06
C ARG A 194 5.18 -7.30 16.64
N ARG A 195 5.09 -6.19 15.90
CA ARG A 195 4.31 -5.01 16.32
C ARG A 195 2.83 -5.32 16.51
N ALA A 196 2.24 -6.12 15.62
CA ALA A 196 0.84 -6.53 15.73
C ALA A 196 0.62 -7.42 16.98
N LEU A 197 1.52 -8.38 17.23
CA LEU A 197 1.47 -9.21 18.45
C LEU A 197 1.63 -8.38 19.72
N ASP A 198 2.56 -7.42 19.74
CA ASP A 198 2.75 -6.51 20.87
C ASP A 198 1.51 -5.62 21.11
N GLN A 199 0.87 -5.16 20.04
CA GLN A 199 -0.38 -4.38 20.13
C GLN A 199 -1.53 -5.22 20.67
N VAL A 200 -1.69 -6.45 20.19
CA VAL A 200 -2.68 -7.40 20.71
C VAL A 200 -2.40 -7.68 22.18
N GLY A 201 -1.15 -7.95 22.56
CA GLY A 201 -0.75 -8.19 23.95
C GLY A 201 -1.08 -7.03 24.89
N LYS A 202 -0.88 -5.78 24.44
CA LYS A 202 -1.32 -4.58 25.20
C LYS A 202 -2.84 -4.53 25.34
N SER A 203 -3.59 -4.74 24.26
CA SER A 203 -5.05 -4.74 24.31
C SER A 203 -5.61 -5.86 25.19
N ASP A 204 -4.99 -7.04 25.20
CA ASP A 204 -5.37 -8.15 26.08
C ASP A 204 -5.12 -7.83 27.55
N ALA A 205 -4.01 -7.14 27.86
CA ALA A 205 -3.73 -6.66 29.21
C ALA A 205 -4.78 -5.63 29.66
N ASP A 206 -5.15 -4.69 28.79
CA ASP A 206 -6.20 -3.70 29.06
C ASP A 206 -7.57 -4.35 29.25
N ILE A 207 -7.94 -5.33 28.41
CA ILE A 207 -9.19 -6.10 28.54
C ILE A 207 -9.22 -6.82 29.90
N ARG A 208 -8.13 -7.46 30.31
CA ARG A 208 -8.04 -8.11 31.63
C ARG A 208 -8.18 -7.10 32.76
N TYR A 209 -7.54 -5.93 32.65
CA TYR A 209 -7.66 -4.86 33.62
C TYR A 209 -9.12 -4.38 33.76
N TYR A 210 -9.78 -4.05 32.65
CA TYR A 210 -11.17 -3.59 32.68
C TYR A 210 -12.14 -4.67 33.15
N ARG A 211 -11.91 -5.94 32.78
CA ARG A 211 -12.72 -7.07 33.27
C ARG A 211 -12.61 -7.21 34.80
N ASN A 212 -11.40 -7.15 35.34
CA ASN A 212 -11.19 -7.20 36.78
C ASN A 212 -11.80 -5.98 37.50
N ALA A 213 -11.73 -4.80 36.89
CA ALA A 213 -12.37 -3.59 37.43
C ALA A 213 -13.90 -3.71 37.44
N LEU A 214 -14.50 -4.25 36.38
CA LEU A 214 -15.94 -4.52 36.31
C LEU A 214 -16.38 -5.56 37.34
N GLU A 215 -15.59 -6.61 37.57
CA GLU A 215 -15.89 -7.62 38.58
C GLU A 215 -15.85 -7.04 40.00
N LYS A 216 -14.84 -6.22 40.32
CA LYS A 216 -14.79 -5.48 41.59
C LYS A 216 -15.98 -4.55 41.76
N LEU A 217 -16.35 -3.80 40.73
CA LEU A 217 -17.49 -2.89 40.77
C LEU A 217 -18.80 -3.68 40.99
N ARG A 218 -18.94 -4.84 40.32
CA ARG A 218 -20.09 -5.72 40.49
C ARG A 218 -20.20 -6.24 41.92
N ASP A 219 -19.08 -6.66 42.53
CA ASP A 219 -19.05 -7.10 43.93
C ASP A 219 -19.39 -5.96 44.90
N GLU A 220 -18.88 -4.75 44.66
CA GLU A 220 -19.21 -3.57 45.47
C GLU A 220 -20.68 -3.18 45.36
N VAL A 221 -21.24 -3.19 44.15
CA VAL A 221 -22.67 -2.95 43.91
C VAL A 221 -23.50 -4.03 44.59
N GLY A 222 -23.15 -5.31 44.43
CA GLY A 222 -23.86 -6.41 45.10
C GLY A 222 -23.84 -6.30 46.62
N LYS A 223 -22.72 -5.87 47.22
CA LYS A 223 -22.64 -5.58 48.67
C LYS A 223 -23.53 -4.40 49.06
N LYS A 224 -23.54 -3.31 48.29
CA LYS A 224 -24.41 -2.14 48.52
C LYS A 224 -25.88 -2.51 48.39
N GLU A 225 -26.27 -3.26 47.37
CA GLU A 225 -27.64 -3.74 47.17
C GLU A 225 -28.09 -4.63 48.34
N SER A 226 -27.24 -5.55 48.80
CA SER A 226 -27.53 -6.37 49.98
C SER A 226 -27.68 -5.52 51.24
N ALA A 227 -26.84 -4.50 51.44
CA ALA A 227 -26.93 -3.60 52.58
C ALA A 227 -28.23 -2.76 52.56
N LEU A 228 -28.56 -2.15 51.41
CA LEU A 228 -29.79 -1.41 51.21
C LEU A 228 -31.03 -2.30 51.40
N THR A 229 -30.98 -3.54 50.91
CA THR A 229 -32.07 -4.51 51.12
C THR A 229 -32.27 -4.79 52.60
N LYS A 230 -31.19 -4.96 53.37
CA LYS A 230 -31.27 -5.14 54.82
C LYS A 230 -31.86 -3.91 55.52
N GLU A 231 -31.39 -2.72 55.17
CA GLU A 231 -31.90 -1.45 55.72
C GLU A 231 -33.39 -1.26 55.42
N ILE A 232 -33.85 -1.61 54.22
CA ILE A 232 -35.28 -1.61 53.87
C ILE A 232 -36.09 -2.55 54.77
N HIS A 233 -35.59 -3.75 55.07
CA HIS A 233 -36.28 -4.68 55.97
C HIS A 233 -36.33 -4.14 57.41
N ASP A 234 -35.21 -3.57 57.90
CA ASP A 234 -35.13 -2.98 59.23
C ASP A 234 -36.10 -1.79 59.37
N LEU A 235 -36.13 -0.89 58.37
CA LEU A 235 -37.08 0.23 58.33
C LEU A 235 -38.53 -0.23 58.24
N LYS A 236 -38.84 -1.24 57.42
CA LYS A 236 -40.19 -1.83 57.36
C LYS A 236 -40.61 -2.40 58.71
N ALA A 237 -39.71 -3.08 59.41
CA ALA A 237 -39.98 -3.61 60.75
C ALA A 237 -40.20 -2.47 61.76
N GLU A 238 -39.45 -1.38 61.67
CA GLU A 238 -39.62 -0.21 62.53
C GLU A 238 -40.96 0.50 62.27
N VAL A 239 -41.34 0.67 60.99
CA VAL A 239 -42.65 1.21 60.60
C VAL A 239 -43.77 0.32 61.14
N ALA A 240 -43.71 -1.00 60.96
CA ALA A 240 -44.72 -1.91 61.49
C ALA A 240 -44.87 -1.81 63.02
N LYS A 241 -43.76 -1.67 63.76
CA LYS A 241 -43.80 -1.45 65.22
C LYS A 241 -44.48 -0.12 65.57
N ARG A 242 -44.16 0.95 64.82
CA ARG A 242 -44.80 2.27 65.01
C ARG A 242 -46.29 2.22 64.68
N ASP A 243 -46.70 1.49 63.65
CA ASP A 243 -48.10 1.32 63.26
C ASP A 243 -48.90 0.60 64.36
N VAL A 244 -48.38 -0.51 64.89
CA VAL A 244 -49.02 -1.24 66.01
C VAL A 244 -49.16 -0.33 67.25
N LYS A 245 -48.12 0.45 67.56
CA LYS A 245 -48.15 1.40 68.68
C LYS A 245 -49.19 2.51 68.46
N THR A 246 -49.27 3.03 67.23
CA THR A 246 -50.25 4.06 66.84
C THR A 246 -51.66 3.52 66.93
N GLU A 247 -51.91 2.28 66.48
CA GLU A 247 -53.21 1.62 66.59
C GLU A 247 -53.59 1.36 68.05
N THR A 248 -52.63 0.96 68.88
CA THR A 248 -52.84 0.79 70.33
C THR A 248 -53.24 2.12 70.98
N PHE A 249 -52.52 3.21 70.70
CA PHE A 249 -52.86 4.53 71.21
C PHE A 249 -54.22 5.02 70.69
N ARG A 250 -54.55 4.76 69.42
CA ARG A 250 -55.86 5.08 68.86
C ARG A 250 -56.98 4.35 69.60
N ASN A 251 -56.80 3.07 69.93
CA ASN A 251 -57.79 2.30 70.69
C ASN A 251 -57.89 2.75 72.15
N GLN A 252 -56.78 3.11 72.78
CA GLN A 252 -56.79 3.72 74.11
C GLN A 252 -57.54 5.05 74.14
N ILE A 253 -57.29 5.93 73.16
CA ILE A 253 -58.01 7.21 73.04
C ILE A 253 -59.51 6.95 72.89
N LYS A 254 -59.94 6.03 72.01
CA LYS A 254 -61.35 5.67 71.86
C LYS A 254 -61.98 5.18 73.18
N SER A 255 -61.29 4.29 73.91
CA SER A 255 -61.75 3.81 75.21
C SER A 255 -61.89 4.94 76.23
N GLN A 256 -60.91 5.85 76.29
CA GLN A 256 -60.95 7.01 77.19
C GLN A 256 -62.04 8.01 76.79
N GLU A 257 -62.29 8.20 75.49
CA GLU A 257 -63.40 9.01 74.98
C GLU A 257 -64.77 8.43 75.38
N GLU A 258 -64.92 7.10 75.34
CA GLU A 258 -66.12 6.40 75.81
C GLU A 258 -66.31 6.53 77.32
N GLU A 259 -65.26 6.34 78.12
CA GLU A 259 -65.28 6.56 79.57
C GLU A 259 -65.64 8.01 79.93
N LEU A 260 -65.03 9.00 79.24
CA LEU A 260 -65.37 10.41 79.42
C LEU A 260 -66.83 10.69 79.08
N LYS A 261 -67.39 10.03 78.06
CA LYS A 261 -68.79 10.16 77.70
C LYS A 261 -69.71 9.63 78.80
N LEU A 262 -69.39 8.47 79.37
CA LEU A 262 -70.11 7.89 80.51
C LEU A 262 -70.03 8.80 81.75
N LEU A 263 -68.82 9.26 82.12
CA LEU A 263 -68.63 10.18 83.23
C LEU A 263 -69.39 11.50 83.05
N LYS A 264 -69.42 12.05 81.83
CA LYS A 264 -70.23 13.24 81.53
C LYS A 264 -71.72 12.94 81.71
N GLN A 265 -72.22 11.80 81.22
CA GLN A 265 -73.61 11.39 81.41
C GLN A 265 -73.94 11.23 82.89
N ASP A 266 -73.10 10.56 83.66
CA ASP A 266 -73.25 10.36 85.10
C ASP A 266 -73.21 11.68 85.86
N ALA A 267 -72.26 12.57 85.56
CA ALA A 267 -72.21 13.91 86.16
C ALA A 267 -73.48 14.72 85.86
N THR A 268 -74.01 14.61 84.65
CA THR A 268 -75.27 15.27 84.27
C THR A 268 -76.46 14.67 85.04
N GLN A 269 -76.47 13.34 85.23
CA GLN A 269 -77.50 12.64 85.99
C GLN A 269 -77.43 12.99 87.49
N GLN A 270 -76.25 12.94 88.09
CA GLN A 270 -76.00 13.34 89.48
C GLN A 270 -76.39 14.80 89.71
N SER A 271 -76.06 15.71 88.80
CA SER A 271 -76.48 17.12 88.88
C SER A 271 -78.01 17.26 88.91
N ARG A 272 -78.74 16.52 88.06
CA ARG A 272 -80.21 16.49 88.09
C ARG A 272 -80.76 15.90 89.38
N GLU A 273 -80.15 14.83 89.88
CA GLU A 273 -80.55 14.18 91.13
C GLU A 273 -80.30 15.06 92.36
N LEU A 274 -79.14 15.71 92.44
CA LEU A 274 -78.84 16.73 93.45
C LEU A 274 -79.84 17.89 93.40
N ALA A 275 -80.17 18.39 92.21
CA ALA A 275 -81.19 19.44 92.07
C ALA A 275 -82.56 18.97 92.60
N ARG A 276 -82.94 17.71 92.33
CA ARG A 276 -84.18 17.10 92.84
C ARG A 276 -84.16 16.94 94.36
N VAL A 277 -83.06 16.45 94.93
CA VAL A 277 -82.90 16.29 96.39
C VAL A 277 -82.89 17.65 97.08
N ASN A 278 -82.18 18.64 96.55
CA ASN A 278 -82.18 20.01 97.08
C ASN A 278 -83.60 20.62 97.06
N ALA A 279 -84.35 20.41 95.97
CA ALA A 279 -85.75 20.85 95.90
C ALA A 279 -86.64 20.14 96.94
N ALA A 280 -86.46 18.83 97.13
CA ALA A 280 -87.17 18.07 98.16
C ALA A 280 -86.82 18.53 99.58
N LEU A 281 -85.53 18.76 99.86
CA LEU A 281 -85.04 19.26 101.14
C LEU A 281 -85.55 20.68 101.45
N LEU A 282 -85.61 21.56 100.45
CA LEU A 282 -86.25 22.87 100.59
C LEU A 282 -87.75 22.73 100.90
N GLY A 283 -88.43 21.79 100.26
CA GLY A 283 -89.82 21.45 100.56
C GLY A 283 -90.02 21.01 102.01
N GLU A 284 -89.21 20.07 102.49
CA GLU A 284 -89.26 19.60 103.89
C GLU A 284 -88.82 20.68 104.88
N THR A 285 -87.80 21.49 104.58
CA THR A 285 -87.40 22.65 105.40
C THR A 285 -88.55 23.65 105.55
N ASN A 286 -89.25 23.97 104.47
CA ASN A 286 -90.42 24.85 104.51
C ASN A 286 -91.56 24.26 105.34
N LYS A 287 -91.77 22.94 105.25
CA LYS A 287 -92.77 22.22 106.03
C LYS A 287 -92.40 22.20 107.52
N ALA A 288 -91.13 21.95 107.85
CA ALA A 288 -90.60 22.01 109.21
C ALA A 288 -90.78 23.41 109.80
N LYS A 289 -90.45 24.47 109.04
CA LYS A 289 -90.68 25.86 109.48
C LYS A 289 -92.15 26.15 109.79
N ARG A 290 -93.08 25.67 108.95
CA ARG A 290 -94.53 25.79 109.22
C ARG A 290 -94.93 25.06 110.50
N PHE A 291 -94.35 23.90 110.77
CA PHE A 291 -94.60 23.18 112.02
C PHE A 291 -94.00 23.90 113.23
N GLU A 292 -92.78 24.46 113.12
CA GLU A 292 -92.20 25.31 114.19
C GLU A 292 -93.08 26.52 114.50
N ASP A 293 -93.58 27.21 113.47
CA ASP A 293 -94.50 28.34 113.66
C ASP A 293 -95.80 27.89 114.34
N LYS A 294 -96.32 26.70 113.99
CA LYS A 294 -97.47 26.07 114.65
C LYS A 294 -97.19 25.75 116.12
N VAL A 295 -95.99 25.25 116.43
CA VAL A 295 -95.57 24.96 117.81
C VAL A 295 -95.51 26.25 118.63
N ARG A 296 -94.92 27.33 118.10
CA ARG A 296 -94.90 28.64 118.79
C ARG A 296 -96.31 29.18 119.06
N GLU A 297 -97.23 29.02 118.12
CA GLU A 297 -98.64 29.40 118.28
C GLU A 297 -99.27 28.65 119.47
N VAL A 298 -99.07 27.33 119.54
CA VAL A 298 -99.57 26.49 120.64
C VAL A 298 -98.91 26.83 121.98
N GLU A 299 -97.60 27.07 122.01
CA GLU A 299 -96.90 27.50 123.23
C GLU A 299 -97.41 28.85 123.76
N ALA A 300 -97.70 29.80 122.87
CA ALA A 300 -98.31 31.07 123.24
C ALA A 300 -99.72 30.89 123.83
N GLU A 301 -100.51 29.97 123.26
CA GLU A 301 -101.83 29.62 123.77
C GLU A 301 -101.74 28.97 125.17
N ILE A 302 -100.78 28.05 125.37
CA ILE A 302 -100.50 27.42 126.67
C ILE A 302 -100.12 28.47 127.73
N LYS A 303 -99.23 29.41 127.39
CA LYS A 303 -98.87 30.51 128.30
C LYS A 303 -100.10 31.34 128.70
N ARG A 304 -100.99 31.63 127.75
CA ARG A 304 -102.23 32.39 127.98
C ARG A 304 -103.18 31.64 128.93
N ILE A 305 -103.31 30.32 128.77
CA ILE A 305 -104.11 29.45 129.65
C ILE A 305 -103.50 29.35 131.04
N ASN A 306 -102.18 29.12 131.15
CA ASN A 306 -101.50 29.07 132.45
C ASN A 306 -101.64 30.39 133.22
N GLN A 307 -101.53 31.54 132.55
CA GLN A 307 -101.75 32.83 133.18
C GLN A 307 -103.18 32.99 133.72
N LYS A 308 -104.18 32.52 132.95
CA LYS A 308 -105.58 32.47 133.44
C LYS A 308 -105.70 31.59 134.68
N HIS A 309 -105.07 30.41 134.67
CA HIS A 309 -105.13 29.44 135.77
C HIS A 309 -104.46 29.94 137.06
N VAL A 310 -103.34 30.66 136.93
CA VAL A 310 -102.68 31.32 138.06
C VAL A 310 -103.62 32.37 138.66
N ASN A 311 -104.18 33.26 137.83
CA ASN A 311 -105.07 34.31 138.29
C ASN A 311 -106.31 33.77 139.06
N THR A 312 -106.96 32.72 138.55
CA THR A 312 -108.08 32.08 139.26
C THR A 312 -107.66 31.45 140.58
N THR A 313 -106.45 30.88 140.66
CA THR A 313 -105.92 30.29 141.90
C THR A 313 -105.67 31.38 142.96
N THR A 314 -105.14 32.54 142.56
CA THR A 314 -104.91 33.67 143.47
C THR A 314 -106.21 34.23 144.02
N ASP A 315 -107.25 34.36 143.19
CA ASP A 315 -108.58 34.81 143.63
C ASP A 315 -109.24 33.81 144.59
N TRP A 316 -109.02 32.52 144.38
CA TRP A 316 -109.49 31.47 145.29
C TRP A 316 -108.80 31.56 146.66
N SER A 317 -107.48 31.73 146.68
CA SER A 317 -106.69 31.88 147.92
C SER A 317 -107.10 33.12 148.73
N ARG A 318 -107.43 34.25 148.07
CA ARG A 318 -107.96 35.45 148.73
C ARG A 318 -109.30 35.18 149.43
N ARG A 319 -110.22 34.46 148.78
CA ARG A 319 -111.51 34.09 149.38
C ARG A 319 -111.35 33.14 150.57
N GLU A 320 -110.45 32.17 150.48
CA GLU A 320 -110.18 31.24 151.58
C GLU A 320 -109.63 31.96 152.82
N ASN A 321 -108.68 32.90 152.64
CA ASN A 321 -108.13 33.66 153.76
C ASN A 321 -109.17 34.57 154.45
N ALA A 322 -110.12 35.13 153.71
CA ALA A 322 -111.21 35.92 154.29
C ALA A 322 -112.13 35.06 155.19
N LEU A 323 -112.40 33.80 154.80
CA LEU A 323 -113.21 32.87 155.59
C LEU A 323 -112.50 32.43 156.87
N ARG A 324 -111.17 32.21 156.83
CA ARG A 324 -110.38 31.87 158.03
C ARG A 324 -110.38 33.00 159.08
N ALA A 325 -110.37 34.27 158.64
CA ALA A 325 -110.44 35.41 159.56
C ALA A 325 -111.79 35.49 160.30
N GLN A 326 -112.90 35.23 159.60
CA GLN A 326 -114.24 35.20 160.22
C GLN A 326 -114.41 34.05 161.22
N LEU A 327 -113.77 32.90 160.98
CA LEU A 327 -113.83 31.75 161.89
C LEU A 327 -113.17 32.07 163.24
N LYS A 328 -111.98 32.69 163.21
CA LYS A 328 -111.20 33.06 164.40
C LYS A 328 -111.93 34.07 165.29
N GLU A 329 -112.63 35.03 164.68
CA GLU A 329 -113.42 36.03 165.40
C GLU A 329 -114.57 35.40 166.20
N ARG A 330 -115.18 34.33 165.68
CA ARG A 330 -116.23 33.57 166.38
C ARG A 330 -115.71 32.66 167.49
N GLU A 331 -114.51 32.11 167.34
CA GLU A 331 -113.86 31.32 168.39
C GLU A 331 -113.50 32.18 169.63
N ASP A 332 -113.03 33.41 169.43
CA ASP A 332 -112.71 34.35 170.52
C ASP A 332 -113.96 34.81 171.29
N GLU A 333 -115.11 34.89 170.61
CA GLU A 333 -116.41 35.19 171.21
C GLU A 333 -116.92 34.05 172.11
N LEU A 334 -116.72 32.80 171.68
CA LEU A 334 -117.10 31.59 172.40
C LEU A 334 -116.35 31.45 173.75
N MET A 335 -115.05 31.74 173.75
CA MET A 335 -114.18 31.69 174.95
C MET A 335 -114.62 32.67 176.04
N ARG A 336 -115.13 33.86 175.68
CA ARG A 336 -115.67 34.82 176.67
C ARG A 336 -116.96 34.33 177.31
N VAL A 337 -117.81 33.62 176.57
CA VAL A 337 -119.08 33.08 177.10
C VAL A 337 -118.82 31.89 178.04
N GLN A 338 -117.88 31.00 177.69
CA GLN A 338 -117.49 29.88 178.55
C GLN A 338 -116.92 30.34 179.91
N SER A 339 -116.04 31.36 179.93
CA SER A 339 -115.48 31.88 181.19
C SER A 339 -116.54 32.52 182.10
N ARG A 340 -117.61 33.10 181.54
CA ARG A 340 -118.74 33.67 182.28
C ARG A 340 -119.68 32.60 182.85
N SER A 341 -119.87 31.49 182.14
CA SER A 341 -120.62 30.32 182.62
C SER A 341 -119.92 29.64 183.80
N ALA A 342 -118.61 29.43 183.69
CA ALA A 342 -117.81 28.78 184.75
C ALA A 342 -117.78 29.58 186.08
N SER A 343 -117.91 30.92 186.04
CA SER A 343 -117.95 31.73 187.26
C SER A 343 -119.32 31.68 187.96
N LEU A 344 -120.41 31.51 187.20
CA LEU A 344 -121.75 31.34 187.74
C LEU A 344 -121.93 29.97 188.40
N GLU A 345 -121.38 28.91 187.81
CA GLU A 345 -121.38 27.56 188.42
C GLU A 345 -120.66 27.54 189.77
N LYS A 346 -119.50 28.21 189.89
CA LYS A 346 -118.79 28.32 191.18
C LYS A 346 -119.60 29.02 192.26
N ARG A 347 -120.45 29.98 191.90
CA ARG A 347 -121.31 30.74 192.83
C ARG A 347 -122.49 29.91 193.34
N VAL A 348 -123.01 28.99 192.52
CA VAL A 348 -124.08 28.06 192.91
C VAL A 348 -123.55 27.00 193.88
N ILE A 349 -122.37 26.45 193.62
CA ILE A 349 -121.75 25.41 194.47
C ILE A 349 -121.50 25.94 195.90
N THR A 350 -121.11 27.21 196.05
CA THR A 350 -120.86 27.80 197.37
C THR A 350 -122.15 28.02 198.17
N GLN A 351 -123.26 28.36 197.51
CA GLN A 351 -124.56 28.50 198.16
C GLN A 351 -125.13 27.14 198.59
N ASP A 352 -124.85 26.07 197.84
CA ASP A 352 -125.25 24.70 198.20
C ASP A 352 -124.49 24.15 199.43
N GLU A 353 -123.24 24.56 199.65
CA GLU A 353 -122.47 24.22 200.86
C GLU A 353 -122.94 25.00 202.11
N GLU A 354 -123.49 26.20 201.91
CA GLU A 354 -124.15 27.02 202.93
C GLU A 354 -125.45 26.36 203.44
N ILE A 355 -126.22 25.72 202.55
CA ILE A 355 -127.42 24.95 202.90
C ILE A 355 -127.06 23.66 203.65
N ARG A 356 -125.97 22.98 203.26
CA ARG A 356 -125.59 21.69 203.85
C ARG A 356 -125.13 21.80 205.32
N ARG A 357 -124.53 22.94 205.72
CA ARG A 357 -124.11 23.15 207.12
C ARG A 357 -125.27 23.50 208.05
N LEU A 358 -126.31 24.18 207.57
CA LEU A 358 -127.49 24.54 208.36
C LEU A 358 -128.34 23.32 208.77
N ASN A 359 -128.28 22.22 208.02
CA ASN A 359 -129.05 20.99 208.30
C ASN A 359 -128.40 20.03 209.31
N ALA A 360 -127.16 20.22 209.74
CA ALA A 360 -126.42 19.24 210.54
C ALA A 360 -126.40 19.51 212.07
N ARG A 361 -127.24 20.41 212.59
CA ARG A 361 -127.33 20.65 214.05
C ARG A 361 -128.70 21.10 214.58
N LEU A 362 -129.77 20.69 213.90
CA LEU A 362 -130.90 20.02 214.56
C LEU A 362 -130.62 18.52 214.54
#